data_AF-A0A8T4R9N1-F1
#
_entry.id   AF-A0A8T4R9N1-F1
#
_cell.length_a   1.000
_cell.length_b   1.000
_cell.length_c   1.000
_cell.angle_alpha   90.00
_cell.angle_beta   90.00
_cell.angle_gamma   90.00
#
_symmetry.space_group_name_H-M   'P 1'
#
loop_
_entity.id
_entity.type
_entity.pdbx_description
1 polymer ?
#
loop_
_entity_poly.entity_id
_entity_poly.type
_entity_poly.pdbx_seq_one_letter_code
_entity_poly.pdbx_strand_id
1 'polypeptide(L)'
;MGIREGRKILPRLYMHSYVVVDLENPGTQIQFFFTKSHIYCGKLLWEQYERFEERRAHLRAAHSPVSLHPKLARAMVNLTGVKTGILLDPFCGTGGILIEAGLMGFPVVGCDIDEKYASACSNCMNQQ
;
A
#
# COMPACT_ATOMS: atom_id res chain seq x y z
N MET A 1 37.04 -12.03 -5.99
CA MET A 1 37.78 -11.79 -7.25
C MET A 1 37.92 -13.11 -7.97
N GLY A 2 37.20 -13.29 -9.09
CA GLY A 2 37.34 -14.46 -9.95
C GLY A 2 36.18 -15.46 -9.89
N ILE A 3 35.27 -15.35 -10.85
CA ILE A 3 34.83 -16.50 -11.63
C ILE A 3 34.87 -16.04 -13.10
N ARG A 4 35.95 -16.40 -13.80
CA ARG A 4 36.05 -16.27 -15.25
C ARG A 4 35.41 -17.54 -15.81
N GLU A 5 34.24 -17.43 -16.44
CA GLU A 5 33.67 -18.54 -17.21
C GLU A 5 33.69 -18.26 -18.71
N GLY A 6 34.00 -19.32 -19.45
CA GLY A 6 34.66 -19.30 -20.74
C GLY A 6 33.80 -18.84 -21.90
N ARG A 7 34.44 -18.09 -22.80
CA ARG A 7 33.98 -17.95 -24.19
C ARG A 7 34.21 -19.27 -24.92
N LYS A 8 33.22 -20.15 -24.97
CA LYS A 8 33.08 -21.14 -26.05
C LYS A 8 32.00 -20.63 -27.00
N ILE A 9 32.46 -20.19 -28.16
CA ILE A 9 31.63 -19.67 -29.25
C ILE A 9 31.02 -20.90 -29.93
N LEU A 10 29.75 -21.19 -29.66
CA LEU A 10 28.99 -22.21 -30.39
C LEU A 10 28.46 -21.61 -31.70
N PRO A 11 28.40 -22.39 -32.80
CA PRO A 11 28.09 -21.87 -34.12
C PRO A 11 26.58 -21.59 -34.26
N ARG A 12 26.25 -20.31 -34.46
CA ARG A 12 25.25 -19.83 -35.43
C ARG A 12 23.92 -20.59 -35.50
N LEU A 13 23.17 -20.67 -34.41
CA LEU A 13 21.72 -20.91 -34.42
C LEU A 13 21.12 -20.37 -33.10
N TYR A 14 20.03 -19.59 -33.19
CA TYR A 14 19.33 -18.85 -32.13
C TYR A 14 19.93 -17.51 -31.70
N MET A 15 19.73 -16.51 -32.57
CA MET A 15 19.73 -15.10 -32.18
C MET A 15 18.40 -14.81 -31.44
N HIS A 16 18.20 -15.40 -30.26
CA HIS A 16 17.20 -14.90 -29.32
C HIS A 16 17.82 -13.69 -28.63
N SER A 17 17.14 -12.55 -28.72
CA SER A 17 17.46 -11.30 -28.03
C SER A 17 18.00 -11.57 -26.63
N TYR A 18 19.26 -11.21 -26.36
CA TYR A 18 19.85 -11.34 -25.03
C TYR A 18 19.06 -10.45 -24.06
N VAL A 19 18.42 -11.07 -23.07
CA VAL A 19 17.80 -10.35 -21.96
C VAL A 19 18.94 -9.87 -21.06
N VAL A 20 19.02 -8.55 -20.87
CA VAL A 20 19.96 -7.95 -19.92
C VAL A 20 19.43 -8.19 -18.51
N VAL A 21 20.27 -8.75 -17.65
CA VAL A 21 19.95 -9.00 -16.24
C VAL A 21 20.66 -7.96 -15.39
N ASP A 22 19.87 -7.10 -14.72
CA ASP A 22 20.33 -6.13 -13.75
C ASP A 22 19.74 -6.50 -12.38
N LEU A 23 20.59 -6.77 -11.40
CA LEU A 23 20.18 -7.17 -10.05
C LEU A 23 20.02 -5.97 -9.09
N GLU A 24 20.52 -4.79 -9.47
CA GLU A 24 20.48 -3.58 -8.65
C GLU A 24 19.31 -2.68 -9.05
N ASN A 25 19.10 -2.46 -10.35
CA ASN A 25 18.02 -1.62 -10.86
C ASN A 25 17.24 -2.31 -12.00
N PRO A 26 16.49 -3.38 -11.69
CA PRO A 26 15.77 -4.15 -12.70
C PRO A 26 14.62 -3.34 -13.33
N GLY A 27 14.64 -3.17 -14.65
CA GLY A 27 13.51 -2.60 -15.41
C GLY A 27 12.26 -3.52 -15.46
N THR A 28 12.40 -4.79 -15.09
CA THR A 28 11.29 -5.71 -14.85
C THR A 28 11.69 -6.68 -13.77
N GLN A 29 10.93 -6.71 -12.69
CA GLN A 29 11.13 -7.68 -11.60
C GLN A 29 10.27 -8.91 -11.85
N ILE A 30 10.89 -10.08 -11.73
CA ILE A 30 10.22 -11.38 -11.79
C ILE A 30 10.17 -11.95 -10.36
N GLN A 31 8.98 -12.29 -9.89
CA GLN A 31 8.77 -12.85 -8.56
C GLN A 31 8.34 -14.31 -8.64
N PHE A 32 8.86 -15.09 -7.69
CA PHE A 32 8.54 -16.50 -7.52
C PHE A 32 7.84 -16.72 -6.18
N PHE A 33 6.69 -17.38 -6.20
CA PHE A 33 5.97 -17.80 -4.99
C PHE A 33 6.02 -19.31 -4.88
N PHE A 34 6.67 -19.80 -3.83
CA PHE A 34 6.83 -21.21 -3.56
C PHE A 34 5.74 -21.68 -2.61
N THR A 35 5.01 -22.72 -3.02
CA THR A 35 4.09 -23.47 -2.15
C THR A 35 4.62 -24.89 -1.98
N LYS A 36 3.96 -25.70 -1.16
CA LYS A 36 4.38 -27.10 -0.95
C LYS A 36 4.38 -27.94 -2.23
N SER A 37 3.52 -27.62 -3.20
CA SER A 37 3.30 -28.44 -4.40
C SER A 37 3.52 -27.70 -5.73
N HIS A 38 3.57 -26.37 -5.70
CA HIS A 38 3.64 -25.55 -6.91
C HIS A 38 4.59 -24.36 -6.75
N ILE A 39 5.15 -23.92 -7.86
CA ILE A 39 5.89 -22.66 -7.98
C ILE A 39 5.11 -21.77 -8.94
N TYR A 40 4.74 -20.58 -8.47
CA TYR A 40 4.16 -19.54 -9.31
C TYR A 40 5.25 -18.55 -9.69
N CYS A 41 5.30 -18.15 -10.95
CA CYS A 41 6.23 -17.16 -11.46
C CYS A 41 5.45 -16.09 -12.22
N GLY A 42 5.79 -14.82 -12.01
CA GLY A 42 5.14 -13.71 -12.68
C GLY A 42 5.96 -12.43 -12.63
N LYS A 43 5.53 -11.45 -13.43
CA LYS A 43 6.07 -10.10 -13.39
C LYS A 43 5.44 -9.33 -12.23
N LEU A 44 6.26 -8.63 -11.45
CA LEU A 44 5.77 -7.64 -10.50
C LEU A 44 5.12 -6.48 -11.27
N LEU A 45 3.80 -6.32 -11.12
CA LEU A 45 3.05 -5.24 -11.77
C LEU A 45 2.92 -4.01 -10.88
N TRP A 46 2.82 -4.23 -9.56
CA TRP A 46 2.62 -3.17 -8.59
C TRP A 46 3.14 -3.61 -7.23
N GLU A 47 3.72 -2.66 -6.51
CA GLU A 47 4.19 -2.82 -5.13
C GLU A 47 3.61 -1.67 -4.29
N GLN A 48 3.23 -2.00 -3.06
CA GLN A 48 2.58 -1.06 -2.15
C GLN A 48 3.64 -0.29 -1.37
N TYR A 49 3.78 1.02 -1.65
CA TYR A 49 4.72 1.90 -0.95
C TYR A 49 4.07 2.82 0.09
N GLU A 50 2.77 2.69 0.37
CA GLU A 50 2.12 3.64 1.29
C GLU A 50 2.68 3.47 2.70
N ARG A 51 3.07 4.62 3.28
CA ARG A 51 3.72 4.69 4.59
C ARG A 51 2.68 4.75 5.70
N PHE A 52 1.97 3.65 5.92
CA PHE A 52 0.95 3.56 6.98
C PHE A 52 1.48 3.91 8.37
N GLU A 53 2.74 3.62 8.64
CA GLU A 53 3.38 3.87 9.93
C GLU A 53 3.47 5.36 10.28
N GLU A 54 3.64 6.22 9.27
CA GLU A 54 3.70 7.68 9.45
C GLU A 54 2.34 8.28 9.82
N ARG A 55 1.24 7.54 9.64
CA ARG A 55 -0.14 7.98 9.94
C ARG A 55 -0.71 7.35 11.21
N ARG A 56 0.12 6.74 12.05
CA ARG A 56 -0.33 6.18 13.34
C ARG A 56 -0.92 7.28 14.23
N ALA A 57 -1.84 6.88 15.10
CA ALA A 57 -2.63 7.82 15.90
C ALA A 57 -1.81 8.77 16.78
N HIS A 58 -0.65 8.35 17.27
CA HIS A 58 0.24 9.19 18.09
C HIS A 58 1.02 10.23 17.29
N LEU A 59 0.98 10.16 15.95
CA LEU A 59 1.59 11.12 15.04
C LEU A 59 0.58 12.14 14.50
N ARG A 60 -0.68 12.06 14.90
CA ARG A 60 -1.77 12.94 14.44
C ARG A 60 -1.98 14.11 15.40
N ALA A 61 -2.64 15.16 14.92
CA ALA A 61 -3.11 16.32 15.69
C ALA A 61 -3.69 15.96 17.06
N ALA A 62 -4.54 14.94 17.07
CA ALA A 62 -5.24 14.45 18.23
C ALA A 62 -5.00 12.94 18.36
N HIS A 63 -4.48 12.56 19.53
CA HIS A 63 -4.22 11.17 19.87
C HIS A 63 -5.47 10.51 20.44
N SER A 64 -5.73 9.28 20.01
CA SER A 64 -6.69 8.40 20.66
C SER A 64 -6.13 6.97 20.75
N PRO A 65 -6.08 6.37 21.95
CA PRO A 65 -5.50 5.03 22.17
C PRO A 65 -6.33 3.90 21.55
N VAL A 66 -7.57 4.18 21.15
CA VAL A 66 -8.49 3.21 20.52
C VAL A 66 -8.48 3.27 18.99
N SER A 67 -7.59 4.10 18.40
CA SER A 67 -7.54 4.27 16.95
C SER A 67 -7.03 3.03 16.24
N LEU A 68 -7.72 2.65 15.16
CA LEU A 68 -7.27 1.58 14.28
C LEU A 68 -5.92 1.91 13.63
N HIS A 69 -5.13 0.86 13.38
CA HIS A 69 -3.96 0.97 12.53
C HIS A 69 -4.34 1.44 11.12
N PRO A 70 -3.62 2.39 10.49
CA PRO A 70 -3.98 2.92 9.16
C PRO A 70 -4.18 1.85 8.09
N LYS A 71 -3.37 0.79 8.09
CA LYS A 71 -3.53 -0.36 7.18
C LYS A 71 -4.89 -1.07 7.35
N LEU A 72 -5.38 -1.21 8.58
CA LEU A 72 -6.67 -1.83 8.85
C LEU A 72 -7.83 -0.88 8.49
N ALA A 73 -7.69 0.40 8.80
CA ALA A 73 -8.64 1.43 8.36
C ALA A 73 -8.78 1.47 6.83
N ARG A 74 -7.67 1.43 6.08
CA ARG A 74 -7.65 1.28 4.61
C ARG A 74 -8.37 0.02 4.14
N ALA A 75 -8.11 -1.11 4.81
CA ALA A 75 -8.78 -2.36 4.48
C ALA A 75 -10.30 -2.25 4.69
N MET A 76 -10.77 -1.62 5.76
CA MET A 76 -12.20 -1.41 6.00
C MET A 76 -12.84 -0.56 4.90
N VAL A 77 -12.18 0.53 4.49
CA VAL A 77 -12.64 1.35 3.35
C VAL A 77 -12.74 0.50 2.08
N ASN A 78 -11.70 -0.27 1.75
CA ASN A 78 -11.69 -1.15 0.58
C ASN A 78 -12.81 -2.21 0.63
N LEU A 79 -13.09 -2.77 1.80
CA LEU A 79 -14.10 -3.80 2.01
C LEU A 79 -15.53 -3.30 1.82
N THR A 80 -15.77 -1.99 1.89
CA THR A 80 -17.07 -1.42 1.49
C THR A 80 -17.39 -1.68 0.02
N GLY A 81 -16.38 -1.91 -0.82
CA GLY A 81 -16.52 -2.12 -2.26
C GLY A 81 -16.96 -0.86 -3.03
N VAL A 82 -17.07 0.29 -2.35
CA VAL A 82 -17.54 1.55 -2.96
C VAL A 82 -16.61 1.98 -4.09
N LYS A 83 -17.20 2.39 -5.21
CA LYS A 83 -16.47 2.93 -6.37
C LYS A 83 -16.63 4.43 -6.50
N THR A 84 -17.81 4.93 -6.14
CA THR A 84 -18.18 6.35 -6.15
C THR A 84 -19.20 6.60 -5.05
N GLY A 85 -19.24 7.82 -4.51
CA GLY A 85 -20.19 8.21 -3.47
C GLY A 85 -19.47 8.73 -2.24
N ILE A 86 -20.20 8.82 -1.13
CA ILE A 86 -19.72 9.37 0.14
C ILE A 86 -19.53 8.22 1.13
N LEU A 87 -18.39 8.21 1.84
CA LEU A 87 -18.16 7.29 2.95
C LEU A 87 -18.53 7.95 4.28
N LEU A 88 -19.37 7.27 5.06
CA LEU A 88 -19.82 7.71 6.37
C LEU A 88 -19.19 6.84 7.46
N ASP A 89 -18.56 7.48 8.45
CA ASP A 89 -18.22 6.87 9.72
C ASP A 89 -19.06 7.51 10.84
N PRO A 90 -20.09 6.82 11.37
CA PRO A 90 -20.98 7.38 12.39
C PRO A 90 -20.37 7.41 13.81
N PHE A 91 -19.15 6.90 13.98
CA PHE A 91 -18.41 6.90 15.26
C PHE A 91 -16.94 7.25 15.01
N CYS A 92 -16.70 8.40 14.36
CA CYS A 92 -15.44 8.69 13.71
C CYS A 92 -14.26 8.84 14.67
N GLY A 93 -14.48 9.16 15.96
CA GLY A 93 -13.41 9.37 16.92
C GLY A 93 -12.43 10.44 16.44
N THR A 94 -11.14 10.10 16.30
CA THR A 94 -10.12 11.00 15.73
C THR A 94 -10.00 10.93 14.20
N GLY A 95 -10.91 10.22 13.52
CA GLY A 95 -11.02 10.19 12.06
C GLY A 95 -10.19 9.14 11.34
N GLY A 96 -9.71 8.09 12.02
CA GLY A 96 -8.77 7.12 11.43
C GLY A 96 -9.25 6.46 10.12
N ILE A 97 -10.53 6.08 10.05
CA ILE A 97 -11.13 5.53 8.82
C ILE A 97 -11.33 6.62 7.77
N LEU A 98 -11.78 7.80 8.19
CA LEU A 98 -12.05 8.93 7.30
C LEU A 98 -10.78 9.48 6.65
N ILE A 99 -9.66 9.52 7.36
CA ILE A 99 -8.36 9.92 6.81
C ILE A 99 -7.99 8.98 5.66
N GLU A 100 -8.11 7.67 5.86
CA GLU A 100 -7.83 6.72 4.80
C GLU A 100 -8.83 6.88 3.63
N ALA A 101 -10.12 6.99 3.90
CA ALA A 101 -11.10 7.23 2.83
C ALA A 101 -10.80 8.52 2.03
N GLY A 102 -10.43 9.61 2.70
CA GLY A 102 -10.04 10.87 2.07
C GLY A 102 -8.78 10.74 1.21
N LEU A 103 -7.76 10.02 1.69
CA LEU A 103 -6.53 9.73 0.91
C LEU A 103 -6.78 8.86 -0.33
N MET A 104 -7.92 8.16 -0.40
CA MET A 104 -8.37 7.46 -1.62
C MET A 104 -9.14 8.38 -2.58
N GLY A 105 -9.35 9.64 -2.23
CA GLY A 105 -10.13 10.60 -3.00
C GLY A 105 -11.64 10.50 -2.78
N PHE A 106 -12.11 9.77 -1.76
CA PHE A 106 -13.53 9.75 -1.44
C PHE A 106 -13.95 10.98 -0.65
N PRO A 107 -15.11 11.59 -0.98
CA PRO A 107 -15.82 12.44 -0.05
C PRO A 107 -16.18 11.66 1.22
N VAL A 108 -16.00 12.28 2.38
CA VAL A 108 -16.21 11.65 3.68
C VAL A 108 -17.14 12.47 4.57
N VAL A 109 -17.90 11.77 5.40
CA VAL A 109 -18.70 12.36 6.48
C VAL A 109 -18.40 11.59 7.76
N GLY A 110 -18.14 12.33 8.83
CA GLY A 110 -17.89 11.78 10.17
C GLY A 110 -18.91 12.30 11.15
N CYS A 111 -19.37 11.45 12.07
CA CYS A 111 -20.13 11.85 13.23
C CYS A 111 -19.53 11.21 14.48
N ASP A 112 -19.58 11.93 15.59
CA ASP A 112 -19.33 11.38 16.92
C ASP A 112 -20.29 12.05 17.90
N ILE A 113 -20.68 11.33 18.94
CA ILE A 113 -21.59 11.87 19.96
C ILE A 113 -20.89 12.89 20.85
N ASP A 114 -19.58 12.75 21.01
CA ASP A 114 -18.75 13.68 21.78
C ASP A 114 -18.16 14.73 20.85
N GLU A 115 -18.58 15.98 21.06
CA GLU A 115 -18.14 17.16 20.30
C GLU A 115 -16.61 17.31 20.29
N LYS A 116 -15.92 16.85 21.34
CA LYS A 116 -14.47 16.83 21.40
C LYS A 116 -13.89 15.94 20.30
N TYR A 117 -14.47 14.76 20.06
CA TYR A 117 -14.02 13.86 19.01
C TYR A 117 -14.41 14.37 17.62
N ALA A 118 -15.60 14.94 17.45
CA ALA A 118 -15.97 15.60 16.20
C ALA A 118 -14.97 16.71 15.81
N SER A 119 -14.59 17.55 16.78
CA SER A 119 -13.58 18.61 16.59
C SER A 119 -12.18 18.03 16.33
N ALA A 120 -11.78 17.01 17.08
CA ALA A 120 -10.49 16.33 16.91
C ALA A 120 -10.37 15.66 15.53
N CYS A 121 -11.43 15.01 15.06
CA CYS A 121 -11.52 14.42 13.73
C CYS A 121 -11.26 15.48 12.65
N SER A 122 -11.96 16.62 12.71
CA SER A 122 -11.77 17.72 11.76
C SER A 122 -10.32 18.21 11.74
N ASN A 123 -9.71 18.40 12.91
CA ASN A 123 -8.30 18.81 13.01
C ASN A 123 -7.33 17.78 12.43
N CYS A 124 -7.54 16.49 12.69
CA CYS A 124 -6.72 15.42 12.13
C CYS A 124 -6.85 15.33 10.60
N MET A 125 -8.06 15.49 10.07
CA MET A 125 -8.32 15.45 8.63
C MET A 125 -7.63 16.60 7.88
N ASN A 126 -7.54 17.79 8.48
CA ASN A 126 -6.92 18.97 7.86
C ASN A 126 -5.38 18.96 7.89
N GLN A 127 -4.75 17.98 8.54
CA GLN A 127 -3.29 17.84 8.65
C GLN A 127 -2.68 16.81 7.69
N GLN A 128 -3.51 16.15 6.87
CA GLN A 128 -3.11 15.03 6.01
C GLN A 128 -3.11 15.43 4.53
#